data_AF-A0A4P6X4J9-F1
#
_entry.id   AF-A0A4P6X4J9-F1
#
_cell.length_a   1.000
_cell.length_b   1.000
_cell.length_c   1.000
_cell.angle_alpha   90.00
_cell.angle_beta   90.00
_cell.angle_gamma   90.00
#
_symmetry.space_group_name_H-M   'P 1'
#
loop_
_entity.id
_entity.type
_entity.pdbx_description
1 polymer ?
#
loop_
_entity_poly.entity_id
_entity_poly.type
_entity_poly.pdbx_seq_one_letter_code
_entity_poly.pdbx_strand_id
1 'polypeptide(L)'
;MNHRTIFAIVLSLAASLAHADGLQDLETFLREVKSAQASFTQVVTSPKREGEATARSKTSSGRFEFQRPGRFRFEYTKPFEQTIVADGQTLWLYDVDLNQVTARKQQDALGSTPAALIASGTDIKGLSEAFDLKAGAARDGMEWVDAQPKAKDGQLQSVKVGFRQGQLAVLEIVDGLGQRSVLSFAQWQGNVAVKPERFRFQPPAGADVIRP
;
A
#
# COMPACT_ATOMS: atom_id res chain seq x y z
N MET A 1 -62.98 25.07 26.19
CA MET A 1 -63.35 24.20 25.06
C MET A 1 -62.13 24.05 24.19
N ASN A 2 -61.66 22.82 24.06
CA ASN A 2 -60.34 22.43 23.56
C ASN A 2 -60.33 22.44 22.03
N HIS A 3 -59.26 22.92 21.38
CA HIS A 3 -58.74 22.27 20.17
C HIS A 3 -57.22 22.45 20.12
N ARG A 4 -56.51 21.34 20.36
CA ARG A 4 -55.06 21.19 20.24
C ARG A 4 -54.77 20.86 18.77
N THR A 5 -54.17 21.79 18.04
CA THR A 5 -53.70 21.53 16.68
C THR A 5 -52.32 20.90 16.76
N ILE A 6 -52.24 19.60 16.50
CA ILE A 6 -51.00 18.83 16.43
C ILE A 6 -50.33 19.17 15.09
N PHE A 7 -49.19 19.86 15.13
CA PHE A 7 -48.34 20.05 13.95
C PHE A 7 -47.48 18.78 13.78
N ALA A 8 -47.78 18.00 12.74
CA ALA A 8 -46.96 16.85 12.36
C ALA A 8 -45.65 17.35 11.74
N ILE A 9 -44.54 17.18 12.45
CA ILE A 9 -43.20 17.39 11.91
C ILE A 9 -42.87 16.16 11.05
N VAL A 10 -42.88 16.34 9.73
CA VAL A 10 -42.36 15.36 8.77
C VAL A 10 -40.83 15.45 8.84
N LEU A 11 -40.21 14.46 9.46
CA LEU A 11 -38.76 14.31 9.52
C LEU A 11 -38.30 13.74 8.18
N SER A 12 -37.90 14.61 7.26
CA SER A 12 -37.27 14.24 5.99
C SER A 12 -35.93 13.58 6.27
N LEU A 13 -35.90 12.25 6.28
CA LEU A 13 -34.67 11.46 6.33
C LEU A 13 -33.97 11.60 4.98
N ALA A 14 -33.19 12.66 4.79
CA ALA A 14 -32.21 12.73 3.72
C ALA A 14 -31.14 11.68 4.04
N ALA A 15 -31.35 10.45 3.57
CA ALA A 15 -30.29 9.48 3.48
C ALA A 15 -29.26 10.07 2.52
N SER A 16 -28.21 10.69 3.07
CA SER A 16 -26.99 10.94 2.33
C SER A 16 -26.54 9.60 1.79
N LEU A 17 -26.74 9.37 0.49
CA LEU A 17 -26.02 8.35 -0.25
C LEU A 17 -24.56 8.71 -0.08
N ALA A 18 -23.91 8.13 0.93
CA ALA A 18 -22.46 8.11 0.98
C ALA A 18 -22.05 7.46 -0.35
N HIS A 19 -21.50 8.25 -1.27
CA HIS A 19 -20.81 7.73 -2.43
C HIS A 19 -19.53 7.09 -1.92
N ALA A 20 -19.71 5.85 -1.48
CA ALA A 20 -18.71 4.85 -1.15
C ALA A 20 -18.05 4.41 -2.46
N ASP A 21 -17.17 5.26 -2.99
CA ASP A 21 -16.45 4.99 -4.24
C ASP A 21 -14.94 4.94 -3.99
N GLY A 22 -14.43 3.74 -3.73
CA GLY A 22 -13.00 3.50 -3.58
C GLY A 22 -12.18 3.94 -4.79
N LEU A 23 -12.74 3.92 -6.02
CA LEU A 23 -12.02 4.39 -7.20
C LEU A 23 -11.80 5.90 -7.16
N GLN A 24 -12.81 6.65 -6.70
CA GLN A 24 -12.69 8.09 -6.50
C GLN A 24 -11.65 8.42 -5.41
N ASP A 25 -11.63 7.65 -4.32
CA ASP A 25 -10.61 7.78 -3.27
C ASP A 25 -9.20 7.49 -3.81
N LEU A 26 -9.04 6.41 -4.60
CA LEU A 26 -7.77 6.08 -5.23
C LEU A 26 -7.32 7.17 -6.20
N GLU A 27 -8.21 7.66 -7.06
CA GLU A 27 -7.88 8.72 -8.01
C GLU A 27 -7.43 9.99 -7.27
N THR A 28 -8.18 10.38 -6.24
CA THR A 28 -7.86 11.54 -5.40
C THR A 28 -6.52 11.36 -4.70
N PHE A 29 -6.27 10.17 -4.14
CA PHE A 29 -5.01 9.85 -3.50
C PHE A 29 -3.81 9.91 -4.46
N LEU A 30 -3.93 9.36 -5.68
CA LEU A 30 -2.87 9.42 -6.70
C LEU A 30 -2.61 10.86 -7.16
N ARG A 31 -3.67 11.65 -7.30
CA ARG A 31 -3.61 13.05 -7.74
C ARG A 31 -3.04 13.98 -6.68
N GLU A 32 -3.48 13.89 -5.44
CA GLU A 32 -3.30 14.93 -4.42
C GLU A 32 -2.20 14.64 -3.40
N VAL A 33 -1.88 13.37 -3.14
CA VAL A 33 -0.88 13.00 -2.13
C VAL A 33 0.50 12.90 -2.78
N LYS A 34 1.36 13.92 -2.69
CA LYS A 34 2.69 13.89 -3.31
C LYS A 34 3.79 13.35 -2.41
N SER A 35 3.55 13.32 -1.12
CA SER A 35 4.42 12.70 -0.13
C SER A 35 3.57 12.13 1.00
N ALA A 36 4.11 11.16 1.73
CA ALA A 36 3.54 10.77 3.01
C ALA A 36 4.56 10.08 3.90
N GLN A 37 4.21 9.98 5.18
CA GLN A 37 4.83 9.05 6.11
C GLN A 37 3.76 8.33 6.93
N ALA A 38 4.06 7.10 7.32
CA ALA A 38 3.22 6.28 8.17
C ALA A 38 4.06 5.23 8.92
N SER A 39 3.54 4.73 10.03
CA SER A 39 3.95 3.42 10.54
C SER A 39 3.18 2.34 9.79
N PHE A 40 3.76 1.14 9.68
CA PHE A 40 3.07 0.00 9.08
C PHE A 40 3.27 -1.29 9.88
N THR A 41 2.29 -2.17 9.75
CA THR A 41 2.41 -3.60 10.08
C THR A 41 2.12 -4.40 8.83
N GLN A 42 2.99 -5.35 8.52
CA GLN A 42 2.84 -6.28 7.42
C GLN A 42 2.60 -7.68 7.97
N VAL A 43 1.60 -8.39 7.44
CA VAL A 43 1.39 -9.82 7.68
C VAL A 43 1.50 -10.55 6.35
N VAL A 44 2.47 -11.44 6.24
CA VAL A 44 2.69 -12.30 5.07
C VAL A 44 2.27 -13.71 5.40
N THR A 45 1.28 -14.24 4.70
CA THR A 45 0.73 -15.58 4.88
C THR A 45 1.00 -16.43 3.64
N SER A 46 1.71 -17.53 3.81
CA SER A 46 1.98 -18.48 2.73
C SER A 46 0.76 -19.35 2.45
N PRO A 47 0.59 -19.86 1.21
CA PRO A 47 -0.41 -20.87 0.91
C PRO A 47 -0.27 -22.07 1.84
N LYS A 48 -1.41 -22.60 2.29
CA LYS A 48 -1.46 -23.80 3.11
C LYS A 48 -0.96 -25.00 2.30
N ARG A 49 0.02 -25.74 2.83
CA ARG A 49 0.47 -27.00 2.22
C ARG A 49 -0.40 -28.17 2.69
N GLU A 50 -0.44 -29.22 1.89
CA GLU A 50 -1.13 -30.46 2.25
C GLU A 50 -0.56 -31.02 3.57
N GLY A 51 -1.44 -31.39 4.50
CA GLY A 51 -1.07 -31.88 5.83
C GLY A 51 -0.82 -30.81 6.90
N GLU A 52 -0.77 -29.52 6.55
CA GLU A 52 -0.71 -28.45 7.57
C GLU A 52 -2.10 -28.22 8.18
N ALA A 53 -2.18 -27.94 9.48
CA ALA A 53 -3.45 -27.56 10.12
C ALA A 53 -3.79 -26.09 9.80
N THR A 54 -2.79 -25.21 9.86
CA THR A 54 -2.90 -23.76 9.69
C THR A 54 -1.88 -23.23 8.69
N ALA A 55 -2.22 -22.15 7.99
CA ALA A 55 -1.28 -21.47 7.12
C ALA A 55 -0.20 -20.75 7.94
N ARG A 56 1.06 -20.81 7.51
CA ARG A 56 2.15 -20.07 8.17
C ARG A 56 2.05 -18.59 7.84
N SER A 57 2.21 -17.75 8.86
CA SER A 57 2.28 -16.30 8.71
C SER A 57 3.54 -15.74 9.37
N LYS A 58 4.02 -14.61 8.83
CA LYS A 58 5.09 -13.79 9.39
C LYS A 58 4.58 -12.36 9.52
N THR A 59 4.81 -11.76 10.68
CA THR A 59 4.47 -10.36 10.92
C THR A 59 5.73 -9.53 10.98
N SER A 60 5.73 -8.38 10.34
CA SER A 60 6.80 -7.39 10.39
C SER A 60 6.23 -6.00 10.59
N SER A 61 7.00 -5.07 11.14
CA SER A 61 6.55 -3.69 11.31
C SER A 61 7.68 -2.70 11.12
N GLY A 62 7.31 -1.46 10.87
CA GLY A 62 8.27 -0.44 10.51
C GLY A 62 7.68 0.90 10.17
N ARG A 63 8.48 1.69 9.45
CA ARG A 63 8.10 3.01 8.93
C ARG A 63 8.13 3.01 7.41
N PHE A 64 7.14 3.67 6.84
CA PHE A 64 7.02 3.90 5.41
C PHE A 64 7.04 5.39 5.12
N GLU A 65 7.84 5.80 4.14
CA GLU A 65 7.90 7.16 3.62
C GLU A 65 7.89 7.09 2.09
N PHE A 66 7.22 8.04 1.44
CA PHE A 66 7.37 8.22 0.00
C PHE A 66 7.32 9.68 -0.41
N GLN A 67 7.90 9.95 -1.57
CA GLN A 67 7.80 11.20 -2.28
C GLN A 67 7.73 10.92 -3.77
N ARG A 68 6.64 11.36 -4.41
CA ARG A 68 6.45 11.17 -5.84
C ARG A 68 7.34 12.15 -6.64
N PRO A 69 7.79 11.75 -7.84
CA PRO A 69 7.64 10.41 -8.42
C PRO A 69 8.71 9.42 -7.92
N GLY A 70 8.32 8.16 -7.77
CA GLY A 70 9.24 7.02 -7.72
C GLY A 70 10.19 6.91 -6.52
N ARG A 71 10.08 7.74 -5.48
CA ARG A 71 10.92 7.62 -4.28
C ARG A 71 10.13 7.09 -3.11
N PHE A 72 10.66 6.05 -2.47
CA PHE A 72 10.10 5.53 -1.23
C PHE A 72 11.15 4.87 -0.36
N ARG A 73 10.80 4.69 0.90
CA ARG A 73 11.62 4.03 1.91
C ARG A 73 10.74 3.20 2.84
N PHE A 74 11.07 1.92 2.95
CA PHE A 74 10.62 1.04 4.01
C PHE A 74 11.77 0.82 4.98
N GLU A 75 11.55 1.13 6.25
CA GLU A 75 12.43 0.78 7.36
C GLU A 75 11.69 -0.27 8.20
N TYR A 76 12.01 -1.54 8.01
CA TYR A 76 11.56 -2.62 8.88
C TYR A 76 12.39 -2.60 10.17
N THR A 77 11.70 -2.60 11.31
CA THR A 77 12.34 -2.56 12.64
C THR A 77 12.07 -3.82 13.46
N LYS A 78 11.08 -4.63 13.07
CA LYS A 78 10.76 -5.91 13.70
C LYS A 78 10.27 -6.94 12.69
N PRO A 79 10.55 -8.24 12.91
CA PRO A 79 11.46 -8.78 13.93
C PRO A 79 12.95 -8.61 13.57
N PHE A 80 13.25 -8.38 12.30
CA PHE A 80 14.59 -8.18 11.77
C PHE A 80 14.69 -6.81 11.11
N GLU A 81 15.87 -6.20 11.18
CA GLU A 81 16.09 -4.89 10.57
C GLU A 81 16.38 -5.03 9.08
N GLN A 82 15.55 -4.39 8.27
CA GLN A 82 15.70 -4.36 6.83
C GLN A 82 15.33 -2.98 6.30
N THR A 83 16.11 -2.48 5.36
CA THR A 83 15.82 -1.21 4.68
C THR A 83 15.59 -1.46 3.19
N ILE A 84 14.47 -0.99 2.65
CA ILE A 84 14.21 -0.95 1.22
C ILE A 84 14.09 0.51 0.79
N VAL A 85 14.94 0.95 -0.14
CA VAL A 85 14.94 2.33 -0.64
C VAL A 85 14.85 2.33 -2.15
N ALA A 86 13.84 3.02 -2.67
CA ALA A 86 13.77 3.44 -4.05
C ALA A 86 14.23 4.89 -4.15
N ASP A 87 15.36 5.11 -4.83
CA ASP A 87 15.95 6.45 -5.00
C ASP A 87 15.45 7.16 -6.27
N GLY A 88 14.63 6.48 -7.08
CA GLY A 88 14.14 6.92 -8.38
C GLY A 88 14.83 6.26 -9.57
N GLN A 89 15.94 5.55 -9.34
CA GLN A 89 16.70 4.82 -10.37
C GLN A 89 17.01 3.38 -9.92
N THR A 90 17.40 3.22 -8.66
CA THR A 90 17.82 1.96 -8.06
C THR A 90 16.90 1.61 -6.90
N LEU A 91 16.49 0.34 -6.85
CA LEU A 91 15.90 -0.27 -5.66
C LEU A 91 17.02 -0.94 -4.86
N TRP A 92 17.28 -0.41 -3.67
CA TRP A 92 18.22 -0.92 -2.70
C TRP A 92 17.47 -1.74 -1.67
N LEU A 93 17.93 -2.95 -1.39
CA LEU A 93 17.48 -3.77 -0.28
C LEU A 93 18.69 -4.07 0.60
N TYR A 94 18.64 -3.63 1.84
CA TYR A 94 19.67 -3.88 2.84
C TYR A 94 19.13 -4.74 3.95
N ASP A 95 19.69 -5.93 4.09
CA ASP A 95 19.51 -6.82 5.23
C ASP A 95 20.63 -6.52 6.24
N VAL A 96 20.26 -5.98 7.40
CA VAL A 96 21.22 -5.50 8.40
C VAL A 96 21.97 -6.67 9.04
N ASP A 97 21.24 -7.76 9.34
CA ASP A 97 21.78 -8.91 10.03
C ASP A 97 22.79 -9.68 9.16
N LEU A 98 22.52 -9.76 7.86
CA LEU A 98 23.44 -10.35 6.89
C LEU A 98 24.54 -9.39 6.42
N ASN A 99 24.43 -8.11 6.78
CA ASN A 99 25.22 -7.01 6.23
C ASN A 99 25.31 -7.06 4.69
N GLN A 100 24.17 -7.32 4.03
CA GLN A 100 24.11 -7.56 2.59
C GLN A 100 23.19 -6.54 1.91
N VAL A 101 23.68 -5.93 0.84
CA VAL A 101 22.95 -4.99 0.01
C VAL A 101 22.70 -5.59 -1.37
N THR A 102 21.43 -5.68 -1.77
CA THR A 102 21.06 -5.97 -3.15
C THR A 102 20.64 -4.68 -3.84
N ALA A 103 21.20 -4.41 -5.01
CA ALA A 103 20.86 -3.24 -5.82
C ALA A 103 20.34 -3.67 -7.19
N ARG A 104 19.11 -3.28 -7.52
CA ARG A 104 18.46 -3.59 -8.81
C ARG A 104 17.96 -2.32 -9.47
N LYS A 105 17.88 -2.33 -10.80
CA LYS A 105 17.17 -1.27 -11.52
C LYS A 105 15.74 -1.20 -11.02
N GLN A 106 15.31 -0.02 -10.61
CA GLN A 106 14.02 0.16 -9.97
C GLN A 106 12.89 -0.30 -10.90
N GLN A 107 12.90 0.16 -12.16
CA GLN A 107 11.92 -0.21 -13.18
C GLN A 107 11.68 -1.72 -13.33
N ASP A 108 12.71 -2.55 -13.11
CA ASP A 108 12.64 -4.01 -13.28
C ASP A 108 12.17 -4.71 -11.98
N ALA A 109 12.22 -4.01 -10.85
CA ALA A 109 11.98 -4.57 -9.52
C ALA A 109 10.72 -4.03 -8.83
N LEU A 110 10.07 -2.98 -9.34
CA LEU A 110 8.87 -2.39 -8.72
C LEU A 110 7.74 -3.43 -8.52
N GLY A 111 7.61 -4.39 -9.44
CA GLY A 111 6.61 -5.47 -9.36
C GLY A 111 6.74 -6.39 -8.13
N SER A 112 7.92 -6.42 -7.50
CA SER A 112 8.20 -7.27 -6.33
C SER A 112 7.85 -6.64 -4.99
N THR A 113 7.42 -5.37 -4.96
CA THR A 113 7.10 -4.68 -3.69
C THR A 113 5.70 -4.06 -3.72
N PRO A 114 4.78 -4.51 -2.85
CA PRO A 114 3.42 -3.98 -2.72
C PRO A 114 3.24 -2.47 -2.84
N ALA A 115 4.09 -1.73 -2.16
CA ALA A 115 3.96 -0.29 -2.06
C ALA A 115 4.64 0.47 -3.20
N ALA A 116 5.49 -0.17 -4.00
CA ALA A 116 6.01 0.44 -5.22
C ALA A 116 4.89 0.81 -6.19
N LEU A 117 3.83 0.00 -6.26
CA LEU A 117 2.64 0.31 -7.08
C LEU A 117 1.96 1.61 -6.67
N ILE A 118 2.00 1.93 -5.38
CA ILE A 118 1.37 3.12 -4.80
C ILE A 118 2.33 4.32 -4.83
N ALA A 119 3.63 4.08 -4.69
CA ALA A 119 4.67 5.11 -4.62
C ALA A 119 5.25 5.52 -5.99
N SER A 120 5.09 4.71 -7.04
CA SER A 120 5.63 4.95 -8.40
C SER A 120 5.21 6.29 -8.99
N GLY A 121 4.07 6.84 -8.55
CA GLY A 121 3.60 8.16 -8.97
C GLY A 121 2.88 8.15 -10.32
N THR A 122 2.43 6.99 -10.78
CA THR A 122 1.47 6.90 -11.89
C THR A 122 0.12 7.45 -11.47
N ASP A 123 -0.53 8.19 -12.37
CA ASP A 123 -1.93 8.57 -12.21
C ASP A 123 -2.85 7.35 -12.46
N ILE A 124 -4.16 7.56 -12.30
CA ILE A 124 -5.14 6.49 -12.49
C ILE A 124 -5.10 5.89 -13.91
N LYS A 125 -4.73 6.69 -14.92
CA LYS A 125 -4.61 6.24 -16.31
C LYS A 125 -3.44 5.28 -16.46
N GLY A 126 -2.26 5.66 -15.99
CA GLY A 126 -1.08 4.78 -16.00
C GLY A 126 -1.32 3.48 -15.22
N LEU A 127 -2.03 3.54 -14.09
CA LEU A 127 -2.40 2.32 -13.35
C LEU A 127 -3.37 1.45 -14.15
N SER A 128 -4.33 2.05 -14.86
CA SER A 128 -5.31 1.35 -15.70
C SER A 128 -4.69 0.71 -16.94
N GLU A 129 -3.49 1.09 -17.35
CA GLU A 129 -2.76 0.38 -18.43
C GLU A 129 -2.26 -0.99 -17.97
N ALA A 130 -1.85 -1.11 -16.71
CA ALA A 130 -1.31 -2.34 -16.13
C ALA A 130 -2.37 -3.19 -15.40
N PHE A 131 -3.45 -2.57 -14.91
CA PHE A 131 -4.47 -3.22 -14.09
C PHE A 131 -5.88 -2.96 -14.60
N ASP A 132 -6.76 -3.96 -14.45
CA ASP A 132 -8.20 -3.74 -14.43
C ASP A 132 -8.62 -3.29 -13.03
N LEU A 133 -9.03 -2.03 -12.92
CA LEU A 133 -9.43 -1.40 -11.66
C LEU A 133 -10.95 -1.44 -11.49
N LYS A 134 -11.42 -1.86 -10.32
CA LYS A 134 -12.85 -1.90 -9.97
C LYS A 134 -13.07 -1.49 -8.52
N ALA A 135 -14.19 -0.85 -8.24
CA ALA A 135 -14.62 -0.65 -6.86
C ALA A 135 -14.91 -2.02 -6.22
N GLY A 136 -14.32 -2.25 -5.05
CA GLY A 136 -14.59 -3.41 -4.20
C GLY A 136 -15.72 -3.13 -3.21
N ALA A 137 -16.23 -4.18 -2.57
CA ALA A 137 -17.24 -4.00 -1.53
C ALA A 137 -16.66 -3.31 -0.30
N ALA A 138 -17.37 -2.28 0.21
CA ALA A 138 -17.02 -1.62 1.46
C ALA A 138 -17.07 -2.62 2.62
N ARG A 139 -16.01 -2.64 3.43
CA ARG A 139 -15.88 -3.54 4.60
C ARG A 139 -14.85 -3.00 5.58
N ASP A 140 -15.00 -3.36 6.86
CA ASP A 140 -14.09 -2.95 7.94
C ASP A 140 -13.91 -1.42 8.06
N GLY A 141 -14.97 -0.69 7.72
CA GLY A 141 -14.99 0.78 7.68
C GLY A 141 -14.08 1.37 6.58
N MET A 142 -13.84 0.63 5.50
CA MET A 142 -13.01 1.04 4.38
C MET A 142 -13.74 0.91 3.05
N GLU A 143 -13.44 1.84 2.16
CA GLU A 143 -13.73 1.77 0.73
C GLU A 143 -12.58 1.05 0.03
N TRP A 144 -12.91 0.11 -0.84
CA TRP A 144 -11.93 -0.77 -1.46
C TRP A 144 -11.82 -0.56 -2.96
N VAL A 145 -10.62 -0.70 -3.49
CA VAL A 145 -10.36 -0.88 -4.92
C VAL A 145 -9.69 -2.23 -5.14
N ASP A 146 -10.24 -2.98 -6.09
CA ASP A 146 -9.66 -4.19 -6.61
C ASP A 146 -8.88 -3.86 -7.88
N ALA A 147 -7.60 -4.22 -7.90
CA ALA A 147 -6.70 -4.02 -9.03
C ALA A 147 -6.17 -5.39 -9.48
N GLN A 148 -6.69 -5.85 -10.61
CA GLN A 148 -6.31 -7.13 -11.22
C GLN A 148 -5.24 -6.89 -12.29
N PRO A 149 -4.03 -7.46 -12.18
CA PRO A 149 -3.03 -7.36 -13.22
C PRO A 149 -3.56 -7.88 -14.57
N LYS A 150 -3.32 -7.12 -15.65
CA LYS A 150 -3.67 -7.55 -17.02
C LYS A 150 -2.69 -8.59 -17.56
N ALA A 151 -1.46 -8.59 -17.08
CA ALA A 151 -0.46 -9.60 -17.41
C ALA A 151 -0.77 -10.92 -16.68
N LYS A 152 -0.82 -12.04 -17.43
CA LYS A 152 -1.25 -13.35 -16.91
C LYS A 152 -0.12 -14.16 -16.24
N ASP A 153 1.13 -13.91 -16.62
CA ASP A 153 2.31 -14.65 -16.12
C ASP A 153 3.13 -13.82 -15.13
N GLY A 154 2.46 -12.89 -14.43
CA GLY A 154 3.11 -11.93 -13.56
C GLY A 154 3.51 -12.47 -12.19
N GLN A 155 4.44 -11.77 -11.54
CA GLN A 155 4.79 -11.99 -10.12
C GLN A 155 3.62 -11.64 -9.16
N LEU A 156 2.50 -11.16 -9.69
CA LEU A 156 1.39 -10.59 -8.95
C LEU A 156 0.07 -11.20 -9.47
N GLN A 157 -0.76 -11.72 -8.56
CA GLN A 157 -2.09 -12.24 -8.88
C GLN A 157 -3.18 -11.19 -8.64
N SER A 158 -3.11 -10.42 -7.56
CA SER A 158 -4.09 -9.36 -7.29
C SER A 158 -3.56 -8.33 -6.28
N VAL A 159 -4.11 -7.12 -6.36
CA VAL A 159 -3.89 -6.03 -5.40
C VAL A 159 -5.26 -5.52 -4.95
N LYS A 160 -5.41 -5.24 -3.67
CA LYS A 160 -6.54 -4.49 -3.11
C LYS A 160 -6.02 -3.30 -2.33
N VAL A 161 -6.66 -2.14 -2.52
CA VAL A 161 -6.32 -0.89 -1.84
C VAL A 161 -7.50 -0.47 -0.99
N GLY A 162 -7.30 -0.36 0.32
CA GLY A 162 -8.32 0.04 1.27
C GLY A 162 -8.11 1.48 1.74
N PHE A 163 -9.15 2.30 1.59
CA PHE A 163 -9.20 3.69 2.05
C PHE A 163 -10.12 3.81 3.25
N ARG A 164 -9.67 4.51 4.30
CA ARG A 164 -10.50 4.88 5.44
C ARG A 164 -10.59 6.39 5.46
N GLN A 165 -11.80 6.93 5.30
CA GLN A 165 -12.04 8.37 5.27
C GLN A 165 -11.14 9.08 4.22
N GLY A 166 -11.01 8.50 3.03
CA GLY A 166 -10.17 9.02 1.94
C GLY A 166 -8.65 8.86 2.14
N GLN A 167 -8.20 8.27 3.25
CA GLN A 167 -6.77 8.03 3.52
C GLN A 167 -6.40 6.57 3.25
N LEU A 168 -5.22 6.35 2.67
CA LEU A 168 -4.69 5.01 2.47
C LEU A 168 -4.53 4.30 3.82
N ALA A 169 -5.24 3.20 4.00
CA ALA A 169 -5.25 2.44 5.25
C ALA A 169 -4.64 1.06 5.09
N VAL A 170 -4.93 0.35 4.00
CA VAL A 170 -4.49 -1.03 3.80
C VAL A 170 -4.10 -1.30 2.35
N LEU A 171 -3.07 -2.12 2.15
CA LEU A 171 -2.76 -2.78 0.89
C LEU A 171 -2.79 -4.30 1.10
N GLU A 172 -3.57 -5.00 0.31
CA GLU A 172 -3.55 -6.47 0.26
C GLU A 172 -3.03 -6.93 -1.08
N ILE A 173 -2.06 -7.82 -1.07
CA ILE A 173 -1.48 -8.37 -2.29
C ILE A 173 -1.44 -9.87 -2.23
N VAL A 174 -1.75 -10.49 -3.36
CA VAL A 174 -1.51 -11.91 -3.60
C VAL A 174 -0.49 -12.00 -4.72
N ASP A 175 0.66 -12.62 -4.46
CA ASP A 175 1.70 -12.81 -5.46
C ASP A 175 1.42 -14.00 -6.39
N GLY A 176 2.26 -14.20 -7.40
CA GLY A 176 2.17 -15.30 -8.37
C GLY A 176 2.15 -16.70 -7.74
N LEU A 177 2.71 -16.85 -6.53
CA LEU A 177 2.79 -18.11 -5.78
C LEU A 177 1.62 -18.29 -4.81
N GLY A 178 0.68 -17.33 -4.75
CA GLY A 178 -0.46 -17.34 -3.84
C GLY A 178 -0.14 -16.86 -2.42
N GLN A 179 1.06 -16.32 -2.17
CA GLN A 179 1.39 -15.72 -0.88
C GLN A 179 0.60 -14.41 -0.73
N ARG A 180 -0.07 -14.27 0.41
CA ARG A 180 -0.88 -13.09 0.74
C ARG A 180 -0.12 -12.16 1.67
N SER A 181 0.12 -10.93 1.25
CA SER A 181 0.72 -9.87 2.06
C SER A 181 -0.31 -8.78 2.36
N VAL A 182 -0.56 -8.50 3.63
CA VAL A 182 -1.42 -7.40 4.09
C VAL A 182 -0.55 -6.36 4.79
N LEU A 183 -0.42 -5.16 4.20
CA LEU A 183 0.20 -4.00 4.81
C LEU A 183 -0.89 -3.08 5.36
N SER A 184 -0.90 -2.86 6.67
CA SER A 184 -1.78 -1.93 7.35
C SER A 184 -0.99 -0.70 7.79
N PHE A 185 -1.45 0.48 7.42
CA PHE A 185 -0.83 1.75 7.77
C PHE A 185 -1.51 2.38 8.99
N ALA A 186 -0.70 3.04 9.82
CA ALA A 186 -1.15 3.81 10.97
C ALA A 186 -0.43 5.16 11.03
N GLN A 187 -1.02 6.11 11.75
CA GLN A 187 -0.46 7.46 11.93
C GLN A 187 -0.14 8.15 10.59
N TRP A 188 -1.02 7.95 9.62
CA TRP A 188 -0.87 8.46 8.27
C TRP A 188 -0.78 9.97 8.24
N GLN A 189 0.25 10.49 7.57
CA GLN A 189 0.47 11.91 7.38
C GLN A 189 0.79 12.15 5.90
N GLY A 190 -0.22 12.57 5.14
CA GLY A 190 -0.07 12.93 3.73
C GLY A 190 0.41 14.37 3.54
N ASN A 191 1.09 14.63 2.43
CA ASN A 191 1.61 15.94 2.01
C ASN A 191 2.53 16.62 3.03
N VAL A 192 3.21 15.83 3.87
CA VAL A 192 4.25 16.32 4.76
C VAL A 192 5.57 16.51 4.03
N ALA A 193 6.37 17.48 4.47
CA ALA A 193 7.72 17.66 3.95
C ALA A 193 8.60 16.47 4.36
N VAL A 194 8.98 15.64 3.39
CA VAL A 194 9.97 14.58 3.57
C VAL A 194 11.28 15.04 2.92
N LYS A 195 12.36 15.00 3.69
CA LYS A 195 13.69 15.41 3.22
C LYS A 195 14.17 14.48 2.09
N PRO A 196 14.59 14.99 0.91
CA PRO A 196 15.04 14.15 -0.20
C PRO A 196 16.17 13.19 0.16
N GLU A 197 17.00 13.55 1.14
CA GLU A 197 18.11 12.75 1.64
C GLU A 197 17.65 11.41 2.24
N ARG A 198 16.39 11.32 2.70
CA ARG A 198 15.81 10.06 3.22
C ARG A 198 15.77 8.96 2.16
N PHE A 199 15.68 9.33 0.89
CA PHE A 199 15.61 8.40 -0.23
C PHE A 199 16.96 8.12 -0.88
N ARG A 200 18.05 8.67 -0.34
CA ARG A 200 19.41 8.33 -0.77
C ARG A 200 19.90 7.16 0.08
N PHE A 201 20.31 6.07 -0.58
CA PHE A 201 20.91 4.94 0.11
C PHE A 201 22.41 4.89 -0.19
N GLN A 202 23.21 4.79 0.87
CA GLN A 202 24.62 4.50 0.78
C GLN A 202 24.88 3.16 1.48
N PRO A 203 25.42 2.15 0.78
CA PRO A 203 25.81 0.90 1.40
C PRO A 203 26.75 1.16 2.59
N PRO A 204 26.50 0.57 3.76
CA PRO A 204 27.39 0.73 4.89
C PRO A 204 28.76 0.08 4.61
N ALA A 205 29.78 0.56 5.31
CA ALA A 205 31.13 0.05 5.14
C ALA A 205 31.18 -1.46 5.41
N GLY A 206 31.83 -2.20 4.50
CA GLY A 206 31.99 -3.65 4.61
C GLY A 206 30.75 -4.48 4.25
N ALA A 207 29.64 -3.85 3.81
CA ALA A 207 28.50 -4.60 3.31
C ALA A 207 28.82 -5.29 1.98
N ASP A 208 28.33 -6.53 1.82
CA ASP A 208 28.41 -7.23 0.54
C ASP A 208 27.37 -6.66 -0.42
N VAL A 209 27.81 -6.17 -1.59
CA VAL A 209 26.94 -5.48 -2.55
C VAL A 209 26.73 -6.33 -3.80
N ILE A 210 25.53 -6.87 -3.93
CA ILE A 210 25.11 -7.73 -5.04
C ILE A 210 24.32 -6.92 -6.07
N ARG A 211 24.69 -7.05 -7.34
CA ARG A 211 24.01 -6.45 -8.50
C ARG A 211 23.65 -7.56 -9.50
N PRO A 212 22.50 -8.23 -9.33
CA PRO A 212 22.06 -9.30 -10.20
C PRO A 212 21.55 -8.79 -11.55
#